data_AF-A0AAJ4JMI6-F1
#
_entry.id   AF-A0AAJ4JMI6-F1
#
_cell.length_a   1.000
_cell.length_b   1.000
_cell.length_c   1.000
_cell.angle_alpha   90.00
_cell.angle_beta   90.00
_cell.angle_gamma   90.00
#
_symmetry.space_group_name_H-M   'P 1'
#
loop_
_entity.id
_entity.type
_entity.pdbx_description
1 polymer ?
#
loop_
_entity_poly.entity_id
_entity_poly.type
_entity_poly.pdbx_seq_one_letter_code
_entity_poly.pdbx_strand_id
1 'polypeptide(L)' 'MSTTDNLLKRIEFLRNKMTEVALEKGFTNLESVALSQELDRLLNLYESMKHPDAHEK' A
#
# COMPACT_ATOMS: atom_id res chain seq x y z
N MET A 1 -8.58 -5.31 -18.62
CA MET A 1 -7.98 -5.28 -17.27
C MET A 1 -8.35 -3.95 -16.64
N SER A 2 -9.08 -3.96 -15.52
CA SER A 2 -9.54 -2.74 -14.86
C SER A 2 -8.39 -2.04 -14.13
N THR A 3 -8.42 -0.71 -14.04
CA THR A 3 -7.42 0.11 -13.32
C THR A 3 -7.23 -0.35 -11.87
N THR A 4 -8.32 -0.78 -11.24
CA THR A 4 -8.38 -1.37 -9.89
C THR A 4 -7.56 -2.66 -9.74
N ASP A 5 -7.49 -3.50 -10.78
CA ASP A 5 -6.74 -4.76 -10.77
C ASP A 5 -5.23 -4.51 -10.77
N ASN A 6 -4.79 -3.50 -11.53
CA ASN A 6 -3.39 -3.07 -11.53
C ASN A 6 -2.99 -2.47 -10.18
N LEU A 7 -3.90 -1.72 -9.53
CA LEU A 7 -3.67 -1.16 -8.21
C LEU A 7 -3.54 -2.25 -7.15
N LEU A 8 -4.42 -3.26 -7.17
CA LEU A 8 -4.35 -4.43 -6.29
C LEU A 8 -3.04 -5.19 -6.44
N LYS A 9 -2.60 -5.46 -7.68
CA LYS A 9 -1.29 -6.09 -7.94
C LYS A 9 -0.13 -5.28 -7.37
N ARG A 10 -0.20 -3.95 -7.48
CA ARG A 10 0.81 -3.05 -6.93
C ARG A 10 0.83 -3.11 -5.39
N ILE A 11 -0.34 -3.12 -4.76
CA ILE A 11 -0.51 -3.23 -3.30
C ILE A 11 0.05 -4.57 -2.81
N GLU A 12 -0.30 -5.69 -3.44
CA GLU A 12 0.23 -7.00 -3.03
C GLU A 12 1.75 -7.11 -3.19
N PHE A 13 2.28 -6.59 -4.30
CA PHE A 13 3.72 -6.53 -4.51
C PHE A 13 4.43 -5.72 -3.42
N LEU A 14 3.92 -4.53 -3.10
CA LEU A 14 4.49 -3.68 -2.05
C LEU A 14 4.34 -4.29 -0.66
N ARG A 15 3.22 -4.98 -0.37
CA ARG A 15 3.02 -5.70 0.89
C ARG A 15 4.08 -6.79 1.09
N ASN A 16 4.34 -7.58 0.06
CA ASN A 16 5.37 -8.62 0.12
C ASN A 16 6.76 -8.00 0.31
N LYS A 17 7.10 -7.00 -0.50
CA LYS A 17 8.38 -6.30 -0.40
C LYS A 17 8.59 -5.64 0.97
N MET A 18 7.57 -4.98 1.52
CA MET A 18 7.61 -4.39 2.86
C MET A 18 7.87 -5.47 3.91
N THR A 19 7.22 -6.62 3.80
CA THR A 19 7.39 -7.74 4.74
C THR A 19 8.81 -8.29 4.65
N GLU A 20 9.34 -8.50 3.45
CA GLU A 20 10.72 -8.97 3.25
C GLU A 20 11.73 -7.99 3.85
N VAL A 21 11.60 -6.69 3.56
CA VAL A 21 12.50 -5.66 4.08
C VAL A 21 12.35 -5.51 5.60
N ALA A 22 11.14 -5.65 6.15
CA ALA A 22 10.92 -5.60 7.59
C ALA A 22 11.48 -6.82 8.31
N LEU A 23 11.46 -8.00 7.68
CA LEU A 23 12.09 -9.21 8.21
C LEU A 23 13.62 -9.14 8.12
N GLU A 24 14.16 -8.56 7.06
CA GLU A 24 15.61 -8.46 6.84
C GLU A 24 16.27 -7.31 7.62
N LYS A 25 15.66 -6.12 7.58
CA LYS A 25 16.21 -4.88 8.13
C LYS A 25 15.52 -4.39 9.41
N GLY A 26 14.38 -4.98 9.77
CA GLY A 26 13.55 -4.56 10.89
C GLY A 26 12.46 -3.57 10.50
N PHE A 27 11.34 -3.60 11.23
CA PHE A 27 10.18 -2.73 11.00
C PHE A 27 10.44 -1.24 11.22
N THR A 28 11.47 -0.90 12.01
CA THR A 28 11.87 0.48 12.30
C THR A 28 12.91 1.02 11.33
N ASN A 29 13.38 0.22 10.37
CA ASN A 29 14.28 0.69 9.34
C ASN A 29 13.56 1.71 8.45
N LEU A 30 14.26 2.78 8.06
CA LEU A 30 13.74 3.80 7.16
C LEU A 30 13.16 3.22 5.86
N GLU A 31 13.73 2.13 5.36
CA GLU A 31 13.25 1.46 4.16
C GLU A 31 11.90 0.75 4.39
N SER A 32 11.76 0.02 5.51
CA SER A 32 10.49 -0.60 5.93
C SER A 32 9.40 0.45 6.16
N VAL A 33 9.78 1.58 6.78
CA VAL A 33 8.87 2.70 7.05
C VAL A 33 8.46 3.41 5.74
N ALA A 34 9.37 3.60 4.80
CA ALA A 34 9.04 4.18 3.50
C ALA A 34 8.10 3.25 2.71
N LEU A 35 8.36 1.94 2.73
CA LEU A 35 7.51 0.94 2.07
C LEU A 35 6.11 0.86 2.71
N SER A 36 6.01 0.96 4.04
CA SER A 36 4.71 0.97 4.72
C SER A 36 3.90 2.23 4.39
N GLN A 37 4.54 3.40 4.32
CA GLN A 37 3.89 4.64 3.89
C GLN A 37 3.43 4.58 2.43
N GLU A 38 4.22 3.98 1.54
CA GLU A 38 3.83 3.83 0.14
C GLU A 38 2.66 2.86 -0.02
N LEU A 39 2.68 1.74 0.72
CA LEU A 39 1.57 0.78 0.76
C LEU A 39 0.28 1.44 1.26
N ASP A 40 0.36 2.20 2.35
CA ASP A 40 -0.77 2.92 2.94
C ASP A 40 -1.39 3.94 1.96
N ARG A 41 -0.54 4.70 1.24
CA ARG A 41 -1.02 5.62 0.19
C ARG A 41 -1.77 4.89 -0.93
N LEU A 42 -1.27 3.73 -1.38
CA LEU A 42 -1.95 2.95 -2.40
C LEU A 42 -3.28 2.37 -1.91
N LEU A 43 -3.35 1.95 -0.65
CA LEU A 43 -4.59 1.52 -0.02
C LEU A 43 -5.60 2.66 0.05
N ASN A 44 -5.20 3.84 0.52
CA ASN A 44 -6.06 5.03 0.56
C ASN A 44 -6.56 5.43 -0.83
N LEU A 45 -5.71 5.35 -1.85
CA LEU A 45 -6.10 5.59 -3.25
C LEU A 45 -7.12 4.55 -3.73
N TYR A 46 -6.90 3.28 -3.40
CA TYR A 46 -7.82 2.20 -3.75
C TYR A 46 -9.18 2.39 -3.08
N GLU A 47 -9.18 2.73 -1.79
CA GLU A 47 -10.41 3.02 -1.04
C GLU A 47 -11.13 4.24 -1.62
N SER A 48 -10.40 5.32 -1.93
CA SER A 48 -10.98 6.52 -2.57
C SER A 48 -11.59 6.22 -3.94
N MET A 49 -10.98 5.32 -4.72
CA MET A 49 -11.52 4.89 -6.01
C MET A 49 -12.73 3.96 -5.86
N LYS A 50 -12.78 3.15 -4.80
CA LYS A 50 -13.84 2.17 -4.56
C LYS A 50 -15.05 2.75 -3.82
N HIS A 51 -14.82 3.75 -2.96
CA HIS A 51 -15.81 4.43 -2.13
C HIS A 51 -15.55 5.95 -2.18
N PRO A 52 -16.01 6.65 -3.23
CA PRO A 52 -15.87 8.10 -3.32
C PRO A 52 -16.63 8.86 -2.21
N ASP A 53 -17.61 8.23 -1.55
CA ASP A 53 -18.46 8.84 -0.52
C ASP A 53 -17.87 8.83 0.91
N ALA A 54 -16.66 8.29 1.14
CA ALA A 54 -16.09 8.20 2.49
C ALA A 54 -15.40 9.48 2.98
N HIS A 55 -15.38 10.57 2.19
CA HIS A 55 -14.84 11.88 2.58
C HIS A 55 -15.94 12.92 2.90
N GLU A 56 -17.12 12.49 3.34
CA GLU A 56 -18.10 13.40 3.93
C GLU A 56 -18.52 12.89 5.32
N LYS A 57 -17.81 13.36 6.35
CA LYS A 57 -18.36 13.96 7.58
C LYS A 57 -17.28 14.46 8.53
#